data_AF-A0A2D6F169-F1
#
_entry.id   AF-A0A2D6F169-F1
#
_cell.length_a   1.000
_cell.length_b   1.000
_cell.length_c   1.000
_cell.angle_alpha   90.00
_cell.angle_beta   90.00
_cell.angle_gamma   90.00
#
_symmetry.space_group_name_H-M   'P 1'
#
loop_
_entity.id
_entity.type
_entity.pdbx_description
1 polymer ?
#
loop_
_entity_poly.entity_id
_entity_poly.type
_entity_poly.pdbx_seq_one_letter_code
_entity_poly.pdbx_strand_id
1 'polypeptide(L)'
;MVMKIVEIVQKIDWMLIGVIFGLLLVSVFGIILPARSIYKRTMSELKDKVYQKEEAKKQEKMLIKLFNKSFEGIALWELEEEEDEIYAFFGKLHDELSKKYTKEIEEFKKNLSQRIKNHNKESDRFWKESAKKALEKAEEVEEKYTGPIEKENITIGLDFEQDVHSAWDKDDYAINFLENHDYTKGWFHSLGKGRQKEYFVKKRHPESALHTYYVDLIYQEIRRYTKWVKKYRTERPDILFRNKKGQEIAIEVETGINVNKKRKYHAEKFGRLRKKYPKRCYIFLVSTRLKHKYTRHGFPLLFRLDIVNFVKSQCKVN
;
A
#
# COMPACT_ATOMS: atom_id res chain seq x y z
N MET A 1 -17.52 41.41 20.26
CA MET A 1 -16.97 40.59 21.36
C MET A 1 -17.30 39.11 21.21
N VAL A 2 -18.57 38.75 20.94
CA VAL A 2 -19.01 37.35 20.74
C VAL A 2 -18.33 36.64 19.56
N MET A 3 -18.07 37.31 18.43
CA MET A 3 -17.38 36.68 17.29
C MET A 3 -15.90 36.31 17.57
N LYS A 4 -15.21 37.04 18.47
CA LYS A 4 -13.83 36.70 18.86
C LYS A 4 -13.78 35.46 19.75
N ILE A 5 -14.82 35.20 20.54
CA ILE A 5 -14.90 34.01 21.40
C ILE A 5 -15.15 32.76 20.56
N VAL A 6 -15.98 32.85 19.52
CA VAL A 6 -16.26 31.73 18.60
C VAL A 6 -15.01 31.31 17.80
N GLU A 7 -14.20 32.26 17.33
CA GLU A 7 -12.93 31.95 16.64
C GLU A 7 -11.88 31.31 17.57
N ILE A 8 -11.83 31.72 18.84
CA ILE A 8 -10.91 31.14 19.84
C ILE A 8 -11.34 29.70 20.18
N VAL A 9 -12.63 29.46 20.37
CA VAL A 9 -13.17 28.11 20.64
C VAL A 9 -12.93 27.17 19.46
N GLN A 10 -13.10 27.62 18.21
CA GLN A 10 -12.82 26.81 17.03
C GLN A 10 -11.32 26.49 16.86
N LYS A 11 -10.41 27.41 17.20
CA LYS A 11 -8.97 27.15 17.15
C LYS A 11 -8.52 26.14 18.21
N ILE A 12 -9.11 26.19 19.40
CA ILE A 12 -8.83 25.22 20.47
C ILE A 12 -9.27 23.82 20.02
N ASP A 13 -10.43 23.67 19.36
CA ASP A 13 -10.89 22.38 18.83
C ASP A 13 -9.95 21.80 17.76
N TRP A 14 -9.44 22.60 16.83
CA TRP A 14 -8.52 22.11 15.79
C TRP A 14 -7.14 21.72 16.35
N MET A 15 -6.63 22.44 17.35
CA MET A 15 -5.40 22.04 18.06
C MET A 15 -5.61 20.76 18.87
N LEU A 16 -6.76 20.63 19.54
CA LEU A 16 -7.10 19.41 20.28
C LEU A 16 -7.22 18.20 19.33
N ILE A 17 -7.86 18.38 18.18
CA ILE A 17 -7.99 17.35 17.13
C ILE A 17 -6.61 16.99 16.56
N GLY A 18 -5.73 17.96 16.32
CA GLY A 18 -4.36 17.72 15.86
C GLY A 18 -3.52 16.92 16.87
N VAL A 19 -3.62 17.25 18.16
CA VAL A 19 -2.95 16.52 19.25
C VAL A 19 -3.52 15.11 19.39
N ILE A 20 -4.84 14.93 19.32
CA ILE A 20 -5.51 13.62 19.36
C ILE A 20 -5.11 12.76 18.16
N PHE A 21 -5.05 13.33 16.95
CA PHE A 21 -4.66 12.61 15.73
C PHE A 21 -3.17 12.27 15.70
N GLY A 22 -2.32 13.16 16.23
CA GLY A 22 -0.92 12.87 16.51
C GLY A 22 -0.76 11.71 17.49
N LEU A 23 -1.41 11.75 18.64
CA LEU A 23 -1.39 10.66 19.62
C LEU A 23 -1.96 9.34 19.05
N LEU A 24 -2.96 9.40 18.17
CA LEU A 24 -3.50 8.26 17.42
C LEU A 24 -2.51 7.69 16.38
N LEU A 25 -1.79 8.54 15.63
CA LEU A 25 -0.80 8.08 14.65
C LEU A 25 0.42 7.46 15.33
N VAL A 26 0.92 8.08 16.40
CA VAL A 26 2.08 7.55 17.11
C VAL A 26 1.64 6.27 17.84
N SER A 27 0.46 6.19 18.48
CA SER A 27 -0.06 4.92 19.05
C SER A 27 -0.30 3.82 18.01
N VAL A 28 -0.87 4.11 16.84
CA VAL A 28 -1.09 3.12 15.77
C VAL A 28 0.23 2.60 15.21
N PHE A 29 1.23 3.44 14.93
CA PHE A 29 2.53 2.98 14.42
C PHE A 29 3.45 2.39 15.49
N GLY A 30 3.42 2.92 16.71
CA GLY A 30 4.20 2.45 17.86
C GLY A 30 3.64 1.20 18.53
N ILE A 31 2.36 0.87 18.34
CA ILE A 31 1.80 -0.44 18.73
C ILE A 31 1.99 -1.45 17.59
N ILE A 32 1.69 -1.08 16.33
CA ILE A 32 1.67 -2.04 15.22
C ILE A 32 3.07 -2.51 14.82
N LEU A 33 4.10 -1.66 14.84
CA LEU A 33 5.44 -2.09 14.41
C LEU A 33 6.13 -3.02 15.42
N PRO A 34 6.14 -2.73 16.74
CA PRO A 34 6.64 -3.67 17.75
C PRO A 34 5.75 -4.89 17.90
N ALA A 35 4.40 -4.75 17.87
CA ALA A 35 3.51 -5.90 17.90
C ALA A 35 3.68 -6.80 16.67
N ARG A 36 3.97 -6.24 15.48
CA ARG A 36 4.28 -7.02 14.27
C ARG A 36 5.64 -7.70 14.35
N SER A 37 6.63 -7.09 15.00
CA SER A 37 7.94 -7.68 15.26
C SER A 37 7.84 -8.84 16.27
N ILE A 38 7.18 -8.61 17.40
CA ILE A 38 6.89 -9.61 18.43
C ILE A 38 6.03 -10.72 17.84
N TYR A 39 4.95 -10.40 17.11
CA TYR A 39 4.11 -11.39 16.42
C TYR A 39 4.89 -12.19 15.39
N LYS A 40 5.75 -11.57 14.57
CA LYS A 40 6.61 -12.32 13.63
C LYS A 40 7.58 -13.24 14.34
N ARG A 41 8.21 -12.79 15.43
CA ARG A 41 9.15 -13.59 16.22
C ARG A 41 8.44 -14.75 16.92
N THR A 42 7.32 -14.47 17.60
CA THR A 42 6.47 -15.47 18.26
C THR A 42 5.85 -16.44 17.26
N MET A 43 5.44 -15.99 16.06
CA MET A 43 4.95 -16.87 14.99
C MET A 43 6.09 -17.66 14.34
N SER A 44 7.32 -17.15 14.29
CA SER A 44 8.49 -17.92 13.86
C SER A 44 8.81 -19.00 14.87
N GLU A 45 8.88 -18.67 16.16
CA GLU A 45 9.10 -19.63 17.25
C GLU A 45 7.97 -20.68 17.33
N LEU A 46 6.71 -20.27 17.11
CA LEU A 46 5.56 -21.20 16.97
C LEU A 46 5.67 -22.04 15.70
N LYS A 47 6.09 -21.48 14.57
CA LYS A 47 6.30 -22.24 13.33
C LYS A 47 7.44 -23.24 13.49
N ASP A 48 8.53 -22.88 14.15
CA ASP A 48 9.65 -23.78 14.40
C ASP A 48 9.25 -24.90 15.36
N LYS A 49 8.44 -24.60 16.40
CA LYS A 49 7.87 -25.63 17.30
C LYS A 49 6.80 -26.50 16.62
N VAL A 50 5.95 -25.94 15.76
CA VAL A 50 4.96 -26.67 14.97
C VAL A 50 5.65 -27.52 13.91
N TYR A 51 6.70 -27.00 13.29
CA TYR A 51 7.56 -27.72 12.35
C TYR A 51 8.29 -28.87 13.05
N GLN A 52 8.86 -28.65 14.23
CA GLN A 52 9.39 -29.74 15.06
C GLN A 52 8.32 -30.76 15.46
N LYS A 53 7.07 -30.33 15.70
CA LYS A 53 5.94 -31.24 15.96
C LYS A 53 5.53 -32.04 14.71
N GLU A 54 5.59 -31.45 13.52
CA GLU A 54 5.34 -32.13 12.24
C GLU A 54 6.49 -33.08 11.87
N GLU A 55 7.74 -32.68 12.13
CA GLU A 55 8.95 -33.50 11.99
C GLU A 55 8.91 -34.68 12.97
N ALA A 56 8.52 -34.44 14.22
CA ALA A 56 8.29 -35.50 15.22
C ALA A 56 7.17 -36.46 14.79
N LYS A 57 6.06 -35.96 14.23
CA LYS A 57 5.00 -36.81 13.64
C LYS A 57 5.48 -37.61 12.42
N LYS A 58 6.41 -37.07 11.62
CA LYS A 58 7.04 -37.79 10.51
C LYS A 58 7.97 -38.88 11.03
N GLN A 59 8.76 -38.59 12.06
CA GLN A 59 9.63 -39.56 12.73
C GLN A 59 8.80 -40.65 13.41
N GLU A 60 7.70 -40.30 14.07
CA GLU A 60 6.72 -41.24 14.63
C GLU A 60 6.14 -42.16 13.55
N LYS A 61 5.65 -41.61 12.42
CA LYS A 61 5.17 -42.42 11.29
C LYS A 61 6.26 -43.31 10.68
N MET A 62 7.50 -42.82 10.64
CA MET A 62 8.65 -43.58 10.14
C MET A 62 9.01 -44.72 11.10
N LEU A 63 8.96 -44.48 12.41
CA LEU A 63 9.16 -45.49 13.45
C LEU A 63 8.04 -46.53 13.43
N ILE A 64 6.76 -46.13 13.31
CA ILE A 64 5.62 -47.06 13.14
C ILE A 64 5.81 -47.91 11.88
N LYS A 65 6.26 -47.30 10.78
CA LYS A 65 6.53 -48.03 9.52
C LYS A 65 7.69 -49.01 9.66
N LEU A 66 8.77 -48.63 10.36
CA LEU A 66 9.91 -49.50 10.62
C LEU A 66 9.52 -50.64 11.57
N PHE A 67 8.72 -50.35 12.59
CA PHE A 67 8.16 -51.31 13.54
C PHE A 67 7.28 -52.34 12.83
N ASN A 68 6.31 -51.92 12.01
CA ASN A 68 5.48 -52.84 11.24
C ASN A 68 6.31 -53.70 10.27
N LYS A 69 7.37 -53.13 9.68
CA LYS A 69 8.27 -53.85 8.78
C LYS A 69 9.16 -54.87 9.50
N SER A 70 9.50 -54.65 10.78
CA SER A 70 10.17 -55.67 11.60
C SER A 70 9.24 -56.83 11.98
N PHE A 71 7.92 -56.62 12.01
CA PHE A 71 6.93 -57.67 12.28
C PHE A 71 6.57 -58.50 11.03
N GLU A 72 6.71 -57.96 9.82
CA GLU A 72 6.49 -58.69 8.55
C GLU A 72 7.44 -59.89 8.36
N GLY A 73 8.50 -60.02 9.18
CA GLY A 73 9.47 -61.13 9.14
C GLY A 73 9.42 -62.09 10.34
N ILE A 74 8.54 -61.86 11.32
CA ILE A 74 8.39 -62.70 12.51
C ILE A 74 7.04 -63.41 12.41
N ALA A 75 7.03 -64.74 12.60
CA ALA A 75 5.81 -65.53 12.52
C ALA A 75 4.80 -65.02 13.57
N LEU A 76 3.66 -64.50 13.08
CA LEU A 76 2.59 -63.82 13.83
C LEU A 76 1.93 -64.61 14.97
N TRP A 77 2.37 -65.83 15.28
CA TRP A 77 1.71 -66.75 16.22
C TRP A 77 2.39 -66.81 17.60
N GLU A 78 3.57 -66.19 17.78
CA GLU A 78 4.27 -66.11 19.08
C GLU A 78 4.11 -64.75 19.78
N LEU A 79 3.37 -63.79 19.19
CA LEU A 79 3.27 -62.41 19.69
C LEU A 79 1.91 -62.05 20.30
N GLU A 80 0.91 -62.95 20.28
CA GLU A 80 -0.40 -62.68 20.91
C GLU A 80 -0.29 -62.52 22.45
N GLU A 81 0.71 -63.12 23.09
CA GLU A 81 0.93 -62.96 24.55
C GLU A 81 1.73 -61.70 24.92
N GLU A 82 2.43 -61.05 23.98
CA GLU A 82 3.25 -59.86 24.26
C GLU A 82 2.61 -58.53 23.78
N GLU A 83 1.49 -58.60 23.05
CA GLU A 83 0.82 -57.40 22.49
C GLU A 83 0.32 -56.46 23.59
N ASP A 84 -0.23 -57.01 24.68
CA ASP A 84 -0.74 -56.25 25.82
C ASP A 84 0.38 -55.52 26.59
N GLU A 85 1.56 -56.12 26.72
CA GLU A 85 2.71 -55.48 27.37
C GLU A 85 3.26 -54.32 26.54
N ILE A 86 3.28 -54.48 25.21
CA ILE A 86 3.70 -53.45 24.27
C ILE A 86 2.72 -52.26 24.32
N TYR A 87 1.41 -52.50 24.27
CA TYR A 87 0.42 -51.42 24.40
C TYR A 87 0.47 -50.74 25.77
N ALA A 88 0.68 -51.49 26.86
CA ALA A 88 0.84 -50.92 28.20
C ALA A 88 2.08 -50.02 28.29
N PHE A 89 3.20 -50.43 27.69
CA PHE A 89 4.42 -49.63 27.62
C PHE A 89 4.20 -48.32 26.83
N PHE A 90 3.60 -48.39 25.64
CA PHE A 90 3.31 -47.19 24.84
C PHE A 90 2.28 -46.27 25.50
N GLY A 91 1.28 -46.82 26.18
CA GLY A 91 0.31 -46.05 26.96
C GLY A 91 0.99 -45.25 28.08
N LYS A 92 1.89 -45.90 28.84
CA LYS A 92 2.67 -45.24 29.89
C LYS A 92 3.60 -44.15 29.33
N LEU A 93 4.30 -44.44 28.24
CA LEU A 93 5.17 -43.48 27.56
C LEU A 93 4.39 -42.27 27.05
N HIS A 94 3.22 -42.50 26.43
CA HIS A 94 2.33 -41.43 25.98
C HIS A 94 1.88 -40.55 27.14
N ASP A 95 1.49 -41.13 28.27
CA ASP A 95 1.07 -40.38 29.45
C ASP A 95 2.19 -39.55 30.07
N GLU A 96 3.40 -40.12 30.16
CA GLU A 96 4.58 -39.39 30.66
C GLU A 96 4.96 -38.22 29.75
N LEU A 97 4.96 -38.44 28.44
CA LEU A 97 5.22 -37.38 27.45
C LEU A 97 4.11 -36.31 27.48
N SER A 98 2.85 -36.71 27.55
CA SER A 98 1.70 -35.80 27.62
C SER A 98 1.77 -34.91 28.86
N LYS A 99 2.09 -35.48 30.04
CA LYS A 99 2.31 -34.73 31.29
C LYS A 99 3.48 -33.76 31.18
N LYS A 100 4.61 -34.21 30.64
CA LYS A 100 5.81 -33.37 30.45
C LYS A 100 5.50 -32.17 29.55
N TYR A 101 4.93 -32.41 28.37
CA TYR A 101 4.62 -31.33 27.42
C TYR A 101 3.52 -30.39 27.93
N THR A 102 2.54 -30.90 28.68
CA THR A 102 1.50 -30.05 29.30
C THR A 102 2.13 -29.05 30.28
N LYS A 103 3.06 -29.51 31.11
CA LYS A 103 3.78 -28.65 32.07
C LYS A 103 4.63 -27.58 31.36
N GLU A 104 5.37 -27.97 30.33
CA GLU A 104 6.19 -27.04 29.53
C GLU A 104 5.33 -25.99 28.81
N ILE A 105 4.15 -26.37 28.31
CA ILE A 105 3.20 -25.44 27.67
C ILE A 105 2.65 -24.43 28.68
N GLU A 106 2.25 -24.88 29.88
CA GLU A 106 1.74 -23.97 30.91
C GLU A 106 2.82 -23.00 31.43
N GLU A 107 4.05 -23.47 31.60
CA GLU A 107 5.18 -22.60 31.95
C GLU A 107 5.47 -21.56 30.86
N PHE A 108 5.43 -21.97 29.58
CA PHE A 108 5.57 -21.05 28.46
C PHE A 108 4.47 -19.98 28.43
N LYS A 109 3.20 -20.35 28.65
CA LYS A 109 2.08 -19.40 28.73
C LYS A 109 2.28 -18.39 29.85
N LYS A 110 2.71 -18.84 31.03
CA LYS A 110 2.98 -17.98 32.19
C LYS A 110 4.08 -16.96 31.87
N ASN A 111 5.18 -17.42 31.26
CA ASN A 111 6.30 -16.57 30.86
C ASN A 111 5.89 -15.55 29.78
N LEU A 112 5.08 -15.96 28.80
CA LEU A 112 4.56 -15.07 27.76
C LEU A 112 3.64 -13.98 28.35
N SER A 113 2.73 -14.36 29.25
CA SER A 113 1.85 -13.41 29.94
C SER A 113 2.64 -12.36 30.73
N GLN A 114 3.70 -12.77 31.43
CA GLN A 114 4.57 -11.86 32.16
C GLN A 114 5.34 -10.91 31.22
N ARG A 115 5.84 -11.40 30.09
CA ARG A 115 6.51 -10.56 29.07
C ARG A 115 5.57 -9.52 28.48
N ILE A 116 4.32 -9.88 28.18
CA ILE A 116 3.30 -8.94 27.70
C ILE A 116 3.03 -7.85 28.74
N LYS A 117 2.87 -8.23 30.03
CA LYS A 117 2.67 -7.26 31.12
C LYS A 117 3.84 -6.27 31.24
N ASN A 118 5.08 -6.75 31.13
CA ASN A 118 6.26 -5.89 31.20
C ASN A 118 6.36 -4.95 29.99
N HIS A 119 6.12 -5.45 28.78
CA HIS A 119 6.13 -4.64 27.56
C HIS A 119 5.08 -3.53 27.60
N ASN A 120 3.88 -3.81 28.11
CA ASN A 120 2.84 -2.78 28.25
C ASN A 120 3.27 -1.68 29.23
N LYS A 121 3.93 -2.03 30.35
CA LYS A 121 4.45 -1.04 31.30
C LYS A 121 5.56 -0.17 30.71
N GLU A 122 6.47 -0.76 29.93
CA GLU A 122 7.54 -0.01 29.25
C GLU A 122 6.98 0.89 28.14
N SER A 123 6.03 0.38 27.35
CA SER A 123 5.30 1.14 26.34
C SER A 123 4.60 2.35 26.97
N ASP A 124 3.84 2.17 28.06
CA ASP A 124 3.17 3.26 28.76
C ASP A 124 4.14 4.32 29.28
N ARG A 125 5.30 3.91 29.81
CA ARG A 125 6.35 4.83 30.26
C ARG A 125 6.91 5.65 29.08
N PHE A 126 7.21 4.98 27.97
CA PHE A 126 7.69 5.62 26.74
C PHE A 126 6.68 6.63 26.16
N TRP A 127 5.39 6.30 26.17
CA TRP A 127 4.32 7.21 25.73
C TRP A 127 4.20 8.44 26.60
N LYS A 128 4.22 8.28 27.92
CA LYS A 128 4.19 9.41 28.86
C LYS A 128 5.37 10.36 28.67
N GLU A 129 6.56 9.82 28.46
CA GLU A 129 7.76 10.63 28.22
C GLU A 129 7.75 11.32 26.86
N SER A 130 7.27 10.64 25.81
CA SER A 130 7.14 11.21 24.47
C SER A 130 6.07 12.31 24.41
N ALA A 131 4.94 12.12 25.08
CA ALA A 131 3.88 13.12 25.19
C ALA A 131 4.37 14.36 25.96
N LYS A 132 5.13 14.17 27.05
CA LYS A 132 5.75 15.27 27.81
C LYS A 132 6.70 16.10 26.93
N LYS A 133 7.60 15.45 26.18
CA LYS A 133 8.52 16.13 25.24
C LYS A 133 7.79 16.85 24.11
N ALA A 134 6.70 16.28 23.60
CA ALA A 134 5.90 16.91 22.56
C ALA A 134 5.17 18.16 23.09
N LEU A 135 4.69 18.13 24.33
CA LEU A 135 4.05 19.26 24.99
C LEU A 135 5.04 20.40 25.25
N GLU A 136 6.21 20.09 25.83
CA GLU A 136 7.30 21.07 26.04
C GLU A 136 7.70 21.76 24.73
N LYS A 137 7.77 21.01 23.63
CA LYS A 137 8.07 21.57 22.30
C LYS A 137 6.92 22.41 21.72
N ALA A 138 5.67 22.04 21.99
CA ALA A 138 4.52 22.81 21.55
C ALA A 138 4.46 24.18 22.26
N GLU A 139 4.72 24.20 23.56
CA GLU A 139 4.80 25.42 24.38
C GLU A 139 5.93 26.35 23.88
N GLU A 140 7.11 25.80 23.56
CA GLU A 140 8.23 26.57 22.98
C GLU A 140 7.88 27.20 21.62
N VAL A 141 7.11 26.48 20.78
CA VAL A 141 6.63 27.01 19.49
C VAL A 141 5.55 28.07 19.71
N GLU A 142 4.65 27.88 20.66
CA GLU A 142 3.61 28.88 20.93
C GLU A 142 4.22 30.19 21.42
N GLU A 143 5.20 30.14 22.34
CA GLU A 143 5.89 31.32 22.87
C GLU A 143 6.64 32.10 21.76
N LYS A 144 7.23 31.38 20.79
CA LYS A 144 7.98 31.98 19.68
C LYS A 144 7.11 32.62 18.58
N TYR A 145 5.83 32.29 18.49
CA TYR A 145 4.95 32.71 17.39
C TYR A 145 3.73 33.54 17.83
N THR A 146 3.74 34.12 19.04
CA THR A 146 2.67 35.02 19.55
C THR A 146 2.60 36.40 18.87
N GLY A 147 3.46 36.69 17.89
CA GLY A 147 3.30 37.88 17.07
C GLY A 147 2.02 37.81 16.24
N PRO A 148 1.25 38.91 16.10
CA PRO A 148 0.12 38.94 15.17
C PRO A 148 0.63 38.62 13.77
N ILE A 149 0.26 37.45 13.23
CA ILE A 149 0.49 37.12 11.83
C ILE A 149 -0.33 38.11 11.03
N GLU A 150 0.32 39.13 10.49
CA GLU A 150 -0.30 40.02 9.53
C GLU A 150 -0.83 39.14 8.39
N LYS A 151 -2.16 39.09 8.25
CA LYS A 151 -2.82 38.44 7.12
C LYS A 151 -2.54 39.31 5.89
N GLU A 152 -1.32 39.27 5.39
CA GLU A 152 -1.05 39.73 4.04
C GLU A 152 -1.99 38.93 3.12
N ASN A 153 -2.64 39.63 2.19
CA ASN A 153 -3.48 38.99 1.17
C ASN A 153 -2.58 38.17 0.24
N ILE A 154 -2.18 36.97 0.67
CA ILE A 154 -1.38 36.05 -0.12
C ILE A 154 -2.26 35.59 -1.27
N THR A 155 -2.00 36.12 -2.45
CA THR A 155 -2.62 35.67 -3.68
C THR A 155 -1.89 34.40 -4.12
N ILE A 156 -2.44 33.24 -3.79
CA ILE A 156 -1.86 31.95 -4.16
C ILE A 156 -2.03 31.76 -5.67
N GLY A 157 -0.95 31.91 -6.43
CA GLY A 157 -0.90 31.74 -7.89
C GLY A 157 -1.02 30.27 -8.36
N LEU A 158 -1.86 29.47 -7.73
CA LEU A 158 -2.11 28.07 -8.09
C LEU A 158 -3.38 27.93 -8.92
N ASP A 159 -3.29 27.23 -10.04
CA ASP A 159 -4.44 26.83 -10.85
C ASP A 159 -5.07 25.54 -10.27
N PHE A 160 -6.25 25.66 -9.67
CA PHE A 160 -7.00 24.53 -9.07
C PHE A 160 -7.52 23.50 -10.08
N GLU A 161 -7.63 23.91 -11.34
CA GLU A 161 -8.06 23.03 -12.43
C GLU A 161 -6.90 22.14 -12.90
N GLN A 162 -5.67 22.47 -12.52
CA GLN A 162 -4.50 21.66 -12.79
C GLN A 162 -4.40 20.49 -11.80
N ASP A 163 -4.37 19.26 -12.31
CA ASP A 163 -4.32 18.06 -11.47
C ASP A 163 -2.89 17.76 -10.96
N VAL A 164 -1.85 18.41 -11.50
CA VAL A 164 -0.42 18.13 -11.21
C VAL A 164 0.38 19.41 -11.03
N HIS A 165 1.06 19.57 -9.89
CA HIS A 165 2.00 20.67 -9.64
C HIS A 165 3.39 20.14 -9.32
N SER A 166 4.42 20.84 -9.80
CA SER A 166 5.80 20.63 -9.33
C SER A 166 5.89 20.93 -7.83
N ALA A 167 6.61 20.11 -7.08
CA ALA A 167 6.86 20.33 -5.65
C ALA A 167 8.14 21.14 -5.38
N TRP A 168 9.04 21.28 -6.37
CA TRP A 168 10.39 21.82 -6.15
C TRP A 168 10.41 23.34 -5.89
N ASP A 169 9.39 24.05 -6.36
CA ASP A 169 9.27 25.50 -6.38
C ASP A 169 8.06 25.99 -5.58
N LYS A 170 7.65 25.23 -4.54
CA LYS A 170 6.49 25.55 -3.71
C LYS A 170 6.97 25.95 -2.31
N ASP A 171 6.46 27.08 -1.83
CA ASP A 171 6.62 27.49 -0.44
C ASP A 171 5.72 26.66 0.49
N ASP A 172 5.95 26.77 1.81
CA ASP A 172 5.22 26.01 2.82
C ASP A 172 3.71 26.30 2.80
N TYR A 173 3.32 27.53 2.44
CA TYR A 173 1.91 27.90 2.30
C TYR A 173 1.26 27.16 1.14
N ALA A 174 1.88 27.14 -0.03
CA ALA A 174 1.41 26.42 -1.21
C ALA A 174 1.39 24.90 -0.98
N ILE A 175 2.37 24.35 -0.25
CA ILE A 175 2.40 22.92 0.14
C ILE A 175 1.19 22.60 1.03
N ASN A 176 1.04 23.32 2.15
CA ASN A 176 -0.09 23.13 3.07
C ASN A 176 -1.42 23.32 2.34
N PHE A 177 -1.47 24.29 1.44
CA PHE A 177 -2.64 24.56 0.62
C PHE A 177 -3.01 23.35 -0.26
N LEU A 178 -2.05 22.80 -1.01
CA LEU A 178 -2.26 21.64 -1.88
C LEU A 178 -2.67 20.40 -1.06
N GLU A 179 -2.00 20.13 0.05
CA GLU A 179 -2.32 18.98 0.92
C GLU A 179 -3.74 19.07 1.49
N ASN A 180 -4.20 20.26 1.85
CA ASN A 180 -5.58 20.51 2.30
C ASN A 180 -6.64 20.41 1.19
N HIS A 181 -6.23 20.28 -0.08
CA HIS A 181 -7.11 20.19 -1.25
C HIS A 181 -6.97 18.84 -1.99
N ASP A 182 -6.71 17.75 -1.25
CA ASP A 182 -6.62 16.37 -1.72
C ASP A 182 -5.48 16.09 -2.73
N TYR A 183 -4.45 16.94 -2.75
CA TYR A 183 -3.23 16.63 -3.48
C TYR A 183 -2.36 15.69 -2.64
N THR A 184 -1.79 14.70 -3.31
CA THR A 184 -0.87 13.75 -2.72
C THR A 184 0.52 13.94 -3.31
N LYS A 185 1.54 14.01 -2.45
CA LYS A 185 2.93 14.12 -2.86
C LYS A 185 3.44 12.77 -3.39
N GLY A 186 4.19 12.78 -4.48
CA GLY A 186 4.78 11.57 -5.04
C GLY A 186 5.95 11.82 -5.99
N TRP A 187 6.72 10.76 -6.25
CA TRP A 187 7.89 10.79 -7.13
C TRP A 187 7.55 10.15 -8.47
N PHE A 188 7.65 10.93 -9.55
CA PHE A 188 7.21 10.51 -10.88
C PHE A 188 8.27 10.83 -11.95
N HIS A 189 8.30 10.00 -13.00
CA HIS A 189 9.14 10.29 -14.17
C HIS A 189 8.41 11.24 -15.13
N SER A 190 9.16 12.14 -15.77
CA SER A 190 8.65 12.90 -16.93
C SER A 190 8.54 12.02 -18.18
N LEU A 191 8.02 12.54 -19.30
CA LEU A 191 7.99 11.81 -20.59
C LEU A 191 9.39 11.64 -21.22
N GLY A 192 10.38 12.41 -20.77
CA GLY A 192 11.75 12.36 -21.29
C GLY A 192 12.67 11.42 -20.50
N LYS A 193 13.92 11.24 -20.95
CA LYS A 193 14.94 10.57 -20.12
C LYS A 193 15.25 11.43 -18.90
N GLY A 194 15.30 10.82 -17.71
CA GLY A 194 15.58 11.57 -16.48
C GLY A 194 15.20 10.81 -15.21
N ARG A 195 15.73 11.32 -14.08
CA ARG A 195 15.37 10.85 -12.73
C ARG A 195 13.93 11.24 -12.41
N GLN A 196 13.36 10.57 -11.41
CA GLN A 196 12.07 10.97 -10.86
C GLN A 196 12.18 12.34 -10.21
N LYS A 197 11.12 13.12 -10.28
CA LYS A 197 10.96 14.39 -9.57
C LYS A 197 9.72 14.33 -8.71
N GLU A 198 9.66 15.19 -7.71
CA GLU A 198 8.55 15.26 -6.77
C GLU A 198 7.44 16.17 -7.30
N TYR A 199 6.21 15.71 -7.21
CA TYR A 199 5.01 16.42 -7.64
C TYR A 199 3.88 16.26 -6.62
N PHE A 200 3.02 17.26 -6.54
CA PHE A 200 1.71 17.18 -5.91
C PHE A 200 0.67 16.81 -6.97
N VAL A 201 -0.06 15.73 -6.74
CA VAL A 201 -1.04 15.19 -7.69
C VAL A 201 -2.40 15.04 -7.02
N LYS A 202 -3.42 15.68 -7.59
CA LYS A 202 -4.80 15.59 -7.11
C LYS A 202 -5.34 14.19 -7.33
N LYS A 203 -5.74 13.50 -6.26
CA LYS A 203 -6.25 12.14 -6.38
C LYS A 203 -7.71 12.17 -6.84
N ARG A 204 -7.97 11.72 -8.07
CA ARG A 204 -9.33 11.66 -8.61
C ARG A 204 -9.89 10.25 -8.53
N HIS A 205 -10.68 9.94 -7.50
CA HIS A 205 -11.32 8.63 -7.38
C HIS A 205 -12.23 8.34 -8.61
N PRO A 206 -12.21 7.11 -9.17
CA PRO A 206 -11.55 5.90 -8.68
C PRO A 206 -10.09 5.71 -9.11
N GLU A 207 -9.47 6.70 -9.75
CA GLU A 207 -8.10 6.64 -10.27
C GLU A 207 -7.05 6.83 -9.16
N SER A 208 -5.88 6.24 -9.38
CA SER A 208 -4.70 6.47 -8.54
C SER A 208 -3.98 7.76 -8.94
N ALA A 209 -3.23 8.38 -8.02
CA ALA A 209 -2.38 9.54 -8.32
C ALA A 209 -1.43 9.29 -9.52
N LEU A 210 -0.86 8.08 -9.65
CA LEU A 210 -0.01 7.73 -10.79
C LEU A 210 -0.75 7.79 -12.14
N HIS A 211 -2.02 7.41 -12.17
CA HIS A 211 -2.85 7.45 -13.37
C HIS A 211 -3.15 8.90 -13.74
N THR A 212 -3.66 9.67 -12.77
CA THR A 212 -3.95 11.09 -12.95
C THR A 212 -2.72 11.88 -13.39
N TYR A 213 -1.55 11.60 -12.80
CA TYR A 213 -0.28 12.21 -13.20
C TYR A 213 0.04 11.99 -14.68
N TYR A 214 -0.01 10.75 -15.16
CA TYR A 214 0.34 10.46 -16.55
C TYR A 214 -0.74 10.94 -17.54
N VAL A 215 -2.03 10.90 -17.17
CA VAL A 215 -3.11 11.48 -17.99
C VAL A 215 -2.88 12.97 -18.17
N ASP A 216 -2.59 13.72 -17.10
CA ASP A 216 -2.34 15.16 -17.20
C ASP A 216 -1.07 15.45 -17.99
N LEU A 217 0.02 14.73 -17.72
CA LEU A 217 1.30 14.94 -18.40
C LEU A 217 1.19 14.69 -19.93
N ILE A 218 0.49 13.63 -20.35
CA ILE A 218 0.26 13.34 -21.77
C ILE A 218 -0.69 14.38 -22.38
N TYR A 219 -1.74 14.79 -21.66
CA TYR A 219 -2.65 15.85 -22.09
C TYR A 219 -1.91 17.16 -22.37
N GLN A 220 -1.06 17.61 -21.45
CA GLN A 220 -0.26 18.82 -21.62
C GLN A 220 0.69 18.72 -22.81
N GLU A 221 1.33 17.55 -23.00
CA GLU A 221 2.19 17.35 -24.17
C GLU A 221 1.39 17.42 -25.48
N ILE A 222 0.18 16.85 -25.55
CA ILE A 222 -0.68 16.94 -26.74
C ILE A 222 -1.15 18.37 -26.99
N ARG A 223 -1.55 19.09 -25.93
CA ARG A 223 -2.07 20.46 -26.01
C ARG A 223 -1.08 21.45 -26.64
N ARG A 224 0.22 21.16 -26.57
CA ARG A 224 1.28 21.95 -27.25
C ARG A 224 1.17 21.92 -28.77
N TYR A 225 0.54 20.89 -29.35
CA TYR A 225 0.48 20.69 -30.81
C TYR A 225 -0.93 20.75 -31.37
N THR A 226 -1.97 20.78 -30.53
CA THR A 226 -3.35 20.89 -31.00
C THR A 226 -4.24 21.58 -29.97
N LYS A 227 -5.17 22.41 -30.46
CA LYS A 227 -6.20 23.05 -29.62
C LYS A 227 -7.33 22.09 -29.25
N TRP A 228 -7.51 20.99 -30.00
CA TRP A 228 -8.57 20.02 -29.75
C TRP A 228 -8.00 18.80 -29.03
N VAL A 229 -8.09 18.84 -27.71
CA VAL A 229 -7.74 17.73 -26.82
C VAL A 229 -8.72 17.73 -25.64
N LYS A 230 -9.21 16.55 -25.26
CA LYS A 230 -10.15 16.34 -24.16
C LYS A 230 -9.63 15.23 -23.24
N LYS A 231 -9.80 15.42 -21.93
CA LYS A 231 -9.61 14.38 -20.90
C LYS A 231 -10.97 13.78 -20.53
N TYR A 232 -11.01 12.49 -20.25
CA TYR A 232 -12.14 11.81 -19.64
C TYR A 232 -11.64 10.91 -18.51
N ARG A 233 -12.49 10.60 -17.52
CA ARG A 233 -12.13 9.78 -16.35
C ARG A 233 -12.74 8.36 -16.35
N THR A 234 -13.80 8.18 -17.13
CA THR A 234 -14.62 6.97 -17.13
C THR A 234 -15.00 6.65 -18.57
N GLU A 235 -15.59 5.46 -18.81
CA GLU A 235 -16.21 4.90 -20.04
C GLU A 235 -15.55 5.15 -21.42
N ARG A 236 -15.24 6.40 -21.72
CA ARG A 236 -14.43 6.95 -22.80
C ARG A 236 -12.93 6.67 -22.58
N PRO A 237 -12.10 6.83 -23.64
CA PRO A 237 -10.65 6.80 -23.47
C PRO A 237 -10.20 7.99 -22.61
N ASP A 238 -9.14 7.82 -21.83
CA ASP A 238 -8.71 8.87 -20.89
C ASP A 238 -8.31 10.17 -21.60
N ILE A 239 -7.76 10.07 -22.81
CA ILE A 239 -7.43 11.22 -23.65
C ILE A 239 -7.94 11.01 -25.07
N LEU A 240 -8.56 12.05 -25.63
CA LEU A 240 -9.00 12.10 -27.01
C LEU A 240 -8.50 13.40 -27.66
N PHE A 241 -7.86 13.30 -28.81
CA PHE A 241 -7.39 14.48 -29.55
C PHE A 241 -7.56 14.29 -31.06
N ARG A 242 -7.42 15.37 -31.84
CA ARG A 242 -7.48 15.32 -33.30
C ARG A 242 -6.08 15.38 -33.88
N ASN A 243 -5.76 14.44 -34.76
CA ASN A 243 -4.53 14.50 -35.54
C ASN A 243 -4.64 15.54 -36.66
N LYS A 244 -3.55 15.75 -37.40
CA LYS A 244 -3.49 16.68 -38.55
C LYS A 244 -4.48 16.37 -39.69
N LYS A 245 -5.01 15.15 -39.76
CA LYS A 245 -6.04 14.74 -40.73
C LYS A 245 -7.47 14.95 -40.19
N GLY A 246 -7.63 15.60 -39.04
CA GLY A 246 -8.92 15.78 -38.36
C GLY A 246 -9.48 14.51 -37.73
N GLN A 247 -8.72 13.41 -37.71
CA GLN A 247 -9.19 12.13 -37.16
C GLN A 247 -9.01 12.12 -35.64
N GLU A 248 -10.02 11.62 -34.93
CA GLU A 248 -9.90 11.38 -33.49
C GLU A 248 -8.91 10.24 -33.21
N ILE A 249 -7.95 10.52 -32.33
CA ILE A 249 -6.98 9.58 -31.76
C ILE A 249 -7.28 9.45 -30.27
N ALA A 250 -7.41 8.20 -29.82
CA ALA A 250 -7.70 7.84 -28.44
C ALA A 250 -6.46 7.27 -27.75
N ILE A 251 -6.21 7.68 -26.51
CA ILE A 251 -5.19 7.10 -25.63
C ILE A 251 -5.87 6.68 -24.34
N GLU A 252 -5.69 5.41 -23.98
CA GLU A 252 -6.01 4.86 -22.65
C GLU A 252 -4.70 4.73 -21.85
N VAL A 253 -4.67 5.22 -20.62
CA VAL A 253 -3.53 5.18 -19.70
C VAL A 253 -3.71 4.04 -18.71
N GLU A 254 -2.72 3.17 -18.61
CA GLU A 254 -2.82 1.97 -17.77
C GLU A 254 -1.61 1.85 -16.84
N THR A 255 -1.89 1.86 -15.54
CA THR A 255 -0.87 1.85 -14.47
C THR A 255 -0.62 0.47 -13.87
N GLY A 256 -1.43 -0.53 -14.23
CA GLY A 256 -1.31 -1.91 -13.74
C GLY A 256 -2.04 -2.20 -12.43
N ILE A 257 -2.72 -1.22 -11.85
CA ILE A 257 -3.53 -1.40 -10.64
C ILE A 257 -4.82 -2.16 -10.99
N ASN A 258 -5.15 -3.20 -10.23
CA ASN A 258 -6.41 -3.96 -10.31
C ASN A 258 -6.73 -4.68 -11.64
N VAL A 259 -5.79 -4.80 -12.58
CA VAL A 259 -6.00 -5.46 -13.89
C VAL A 259 -6.60 -6.86 -13.77
N ASN A 260 -6.13 -7.64 -12.80
CA ASN A 260 -6.61 -9.01 -12.59
C ASN A 260 -8.04 -9.04 -12.03
N LYS A 261 -8.38 -8.10 -11.13
CA LYS A 261 -9.70 -8.03 -10.48
C LYS A 261 -10.78 -7.53 -11.43
N LYS A 262 -10.43 -6.71 -12.42
CA LYS A 262 -11.36 -6.05 -13.35
C LYS A 262 -11.31 -6.60 -14.78
N ARG A 263 -10.91 -7.87 -14.98
CA ARG A 263 -10.70 -8.46 -16.32
C ARG A 263 -11.89 -8.29 -17.26
N LYS A 264 -13.11 -8.56 -16.79
CA LYS A 264 -14.35 -8.42 -17.58
C LYS A 264 -14.59 -6.97 -18.01
N TYR A 265 -14.50 -6.04 -17.06
CA TYR A 265 -14.63 -4.61 -17.31
C TYR A 265 -13.63 -4.10 -18.35
N HIS A 266 -12.34 -4.46 -18.23
CA HIS A 266 -11.34 -4.08 -19.22
C HIS A 266 -11.65 -4.66 -20.59
N ALA A 267 -12.07 -5.93 -20.68
CA ALA A 267 -12.43 -6.56 -21.95
C ALA A 267 -13.60 -5.84 -22.64
N GLU A 268 -14.62 -5.44 -21.88
CA GLU A 268 -15.76 -4.68 -22.40
C GLU A 268 -15.37 -3.27 -22.83
N LYS A 269 -14.61 -2.52 -21.99
CA LYS A 269 -14.12 -1.18 -22.32
C LYS A 269 -13.28 -1.22 -23.60
N PHE A 270 -12.29 -2.10 -23.66
CA PHE A 270 -11.44 -2.28 -24.83
C PHE A 270 -12.19 -2.77 -26.06
N GLY A 271 -13.22 -3.61 -25.90
CA GLY A 271 -14.12 -3.99 -26.99
C GLY A 271 -14.85 -2.80 -27.60
N ARG A 272 -15.40 -1.92 -26.76
CA ARG A 272 -16.07 -0.67 -27.20
C ARG A 272 -15.09 0.29 -27.87
N LEU A 273 -13.90 0.49 -27.29
CA LEU A 273 -12.87 1.36 -27.86
C LEU A 273 -12.39 0.86 -29.23
N ARG A 274 -12.24 -0.47 -29.41
CA ARG A 274 -11.83 -1.06 -30.69
C ARG A 274 -12.86 -0.80 -31.78
N LYS A 275 -14.16 -0.93 -31.46
CA LYS A 275 -15.25 -0.66 -32.39
C LYS A 275 -15.32 0.83 -32.77
N LYS A 276 -15.16 1.73 -31.79
CA LYS A 276 -15.29 3.18 -32.01
C LYS A 276 -14.05 3.81 -32.67
N TYR A 277 -12.86 3.33 -32.34
CA TYR A 277 -11.58 3.90 -32.77
C TYR A 277 -10.67 2.83 -33.43
N PRO A 278 -11.10 2.23 -34.55
CA PRO A 278 -10.36 1.15 -35.20
C PRO A 278 -8.99 1.67 -35.66
N LYS A 279 -7.92 0.99 -35.22
CA LYS A 279 -6.51 1.35 -35.50
C LYS A 279 -6.07 2.75 -35.04
N ARG A 280 -6.92 3.47 -34.28
CA ARG A 280 -6.69 4.84 -33.79
C ARG A 280 -6.78 4.97 -32.27
N CYS A 281 -6.81 3.84 -31.57
CA CYS A 281 -6.74 3.76 -30.12
C CYS A 281 -5.41 3.14 -29.71
N TYR A 282 -4.75 3.78 -28.75
CA TYR A 282 -3.45 3.38 -28.23
C TYR A 282 -3.57 3.13 -26.72
N ILE A 283 -2.80 2.20 -26.19
CA ILE A 283 -2.70 1.99 -24.74
C ILE A 283 -1.33 2.47 -24.30
N PHE A 284 -1.29 3.50 -23.46
CA PHE A 284 -0.10 3.95 -22.78
C PHE A 284 0.14 3.12 -21.52
N LEU A 285 1.32 2.50 -21.43
CA LEU A 285 1.74 1.71 -20.28
C LEU A 285 2.85 2.43 -19.52
N VAL A 286 2.65 2.63 -18.21
CA VAL A 286 3.68 3.23 -17.34
C VAL A 286 4.92 2.35 -17.17
N SER A 287 4.81 1.04 -17.45
CA SER A 287 5.88 0.06 -17.30
C SER A 287 5.82 -1.01 -18.39
N THR A 288 6.99 -1.40 -18.90
CA THR A 288 7.14 -2.51 -19.85
C THR A 288 6.69 -3.86 -19.29
N ARG A 289 6.69 -4.02 -17.97
CA ARG A 289 6.20 -5.23 -17.27
C ARG A 289 4.70 -5.48 -17.52
N LEU A 290 3.95 -4.46 -17.92
CA LEU A 290 2.52 -4.59 -18.23
C LEU A 290 2.26 -5.08 -19.66
N LYS A 291 3.27 -5.06 -20.55
CA LYS A 291 3.11 -5.35 -21.99
C LYS A 291 2.30 -6.61 -22.25
N HIS A 292 2.71 -7.75 -21.69
CA HIS A 292 2.04 -9.04 -21.91
C HIS A 292 0.57 -9.04 -21.49
N LYS A 293 0.19 -8.28 -20.45
CA LYS A 293 -1.19 -8.21 -19.97
C LYS A 293 -2.11 -7.49 -20.95
N TYR A 294 -1.57 -6.53 -21.71
CA TYR A 294 -2.36 -5.66 -22.59
C TYR A 294 -2.23 -6.01 -24.07
N THR A 295 -1.18 -6.72 -24.51
CA THR A 295 -1.04 -7.16 -25.92
C THR A 295 -2.24 -7.95 -26.42
N ARG A 296 -2.88 -8.76 -25.56
CA ARG A 296 -4.10 -9.53 -25.90
C ARG A 296 -5.28 -8.66 -26.38
N HIS A 297 -5.25 -7.37 -26.10
CA HIS A 297 -6.28 -6.43 -26.52
C HIS A 297 -6.04 -5.85 -27.92
N GLY A 298 -4.95 -6.22 -28.60
CA GLY A 298 -4.74 -5.92 -30.03
C GLY A 298 -4.60 -4.42 -30.35
N PHE A 299 -4.33 -3.58 -29.36
CA PHE A 299 -4.03 -2.17 -29.56
C PHE A 299 -2.52 -1.95 -29.64
N PRO A 300 -2.05 -0.97 -30.43
CA PRO A 300 -0.69 -0.49 -30.33
C PRO A 300 -0.41 0.01 -28.91
N LEU A 301 0.76 -0.36 -28.39
CA LEU A 301 1.20 0.02 -27.05
C LEU A 301 2.20 1.19 -27.16
N LEU A 302 2.04 2.18 -26.29
CA LEU A 302 2.96 3.30 -26.13
C LEU A 302 3.58 3.24 -24.74
N PHE A 303 4.86 3.57 -24.64
CA PHE A 303 5.55 3.74 -23.37
C PHE A 303 5.96 5.21 -23.19
N ARG A 304 6.42 5.53 -21.97
CA ARG A 304 6.84 6.87 -21.54
C ARG A 304 7.68 7.61 -22.58
N LEU A 305 8.69 6.94 -23.14
CA LEU A 305 9.63 7.54 -24.09
C LEU A 305 9.08 7.66 -25.53
N ASP A 306 7.98 6.96 -25.84
CA ASP A 306 7.38 6.97 -27.17
C ASP A 306 6.44 8.16 -27.37
N ILE A 307 5.80 8.63 -26.28
CA ILE A 307 4.71 9.61 -26.32
C ILE A 307 5.10 10.88 -27.07
N VAL A 308 6.24 11.49 -26.77
CA VAL A 308 6.63 12.77 -27.38
C VAL A 308 6.75 12.65 -28.90
N ASN A 309 7.43 11.59 -29.38
CA ASN A 309 7.59 11.35 -30.81
C ASN A 309 6.26 10.96 -31.47
N PHE A 310 5.45 10.15 -30.78
CA PHE A 310 4.12 9.79 -31.22
C PHE A 310 3.23 11.02 -31.42
N VAL A 311 3.10 11.88 -30.40
CA VAL A 311 2.28 13.10 -30.48
C VAL A 311 2.75 14.01 -31.61
N LYS A 312 4.06 14.24 -31.73
CA LYS A 312 4.64 15.01 -32.85
C LYS A 312 4.28 14.41 -34.21
N SER A 313 4.34 13.08 -34.36
CA SER A 313 4.00 12.43 -35.63
C SER A 313 2.52 12.59 -36.02
N GLN A 314 1.63 12.64 -35.02
CA GLN A 314 0.18 12.77 -35.23
C GLN A 314 -0.25 14.22 -35.41
N CYS A 315 0.36 15.13 -34.67
CA CYS A 315 -0.10 16.52 -34.56
C CYS A 315 0.73 17.49 -35.39
N LYS A 316 1.87 17.09 -35.99
CA LYS A 316 2.72 17.99 -36.77
C LYS A 316 1.88 18.78 -37.77
N VAL A 317 1.68 20.04 -37.39
CA VAL A 317 1.33 21.18 -38.23
C VAL A 317 2.64 21.53 -38.96
N ASN A 318 2.56 21.73 -40.27
CA ASN A 318 3.69 22.22 -41.05
C ASN A 318 4.22 23.53 -40.49
#